data_AF-A0A511DQG6-F1
#
_entry.id   AF-A0A511DQG6-F1
#
_cell.length_a   1.000
_cell.length_b   1.000
_cell.length_c   1.000
_cell.angle_alpha   90.00
_cell.angle_beta   90.00
_cell.angle_gamma   90.00
#
_symmetry.space_group_name_H-M   'P 1'
#
loop_
_entity.id
_entity.type
_entity.pdbx_description
1 polymer ?
#
loop_
_entity_poly.entity_id
_entity_poly.type
_entity_poly.pdbx_seq_one_letter_code
_entity_poly.pdbx_strand_id
1 'polypeptide(L)'
;MTLVSRPYRQRRARATCRKLWPEVDVVAAGAPDQLREYIVSIGDERRVISMLVGDTHRIDVYAQRGFAAPVPMPADARDAMALLIDRGYTDRLI
;
A
#
# COMPACT_ATOMS: atom_id res chain seq x y z
N MET A 1 -0.02 16.01 -12.10
CA MET A 1 -0.31 14.73 -12.80
C MET A 1 -1.27 13.90 -11.97
N THR A 2 -2.29 13.28 -12.59
CA THR A 2 -3.25 12.42 -11.89
C THR A 2 -2.85 10.94 -12.04
N LEU A 3 -2.63 10.24 -10.93
CA LEU A 3 -2.40 8.80 -10.91
C LEU A 3 -3.66 8.08 -10.46
N VAL A 4 -4.19 7.21 -11.33
CA VAL A 4 -5.29 6.30 -10.99
C VAL A 4 -4.69 4.96 -10.56
N SER A 5 -4.94 4.55 -9.32
CA SER A 5 -4.47 3.26 -8.80
C SER A 5 -5.51 2.63 -7.89
N ARG A 6 -5.31 1.35 -7.55
CA ARG A 6 -6.09 0.73 -6.46
C ARG A 6 -5.88 1.54 -5.17
N PRO A 7 -6.89 1.69 -4.31
CA PRO A 7 -6.82 2.59 -3.14
C PRO A 7 -5.62 2.32 -2.24
N TYR A 8 -5.33 1.05 -1.99
CA TYR A 8 -4.20 0.63 -1.17
C TYR A 8 -2.83 0.96 -1.77
N ARG A 9 -2.72 1.14 -3.10
CA ARG A 9 -1.46 1.44 -3.80
C ARG A 9 -1.16 2.92 -3.96
N GLN A 10 -2.09 3.81 -3.61
CA GLN A 10 -1.96 5.24 -3.86
C GLN A 10 -0.72 5.85 -3.21
N ARG A 11 -0.42 5.45 -1.97
CA ARG A 11 0.74 5.97 -1.23
C ARG A 11 2.06 5.62 -1.92
N ARG A 12 2.19 4.38 -2.37
CA ARG A 12 3.39 3.89 -3.09
C ARG A 12 3.55 4.52 -4.47
N ALA A 13 2.45 4.66 -5.21
CA ALA A 13 2.46 5.31 -6.53
C ALA A 13 2.91 6.78 -6.41
N ARG A 14 2.38 7.51 -5.43
CA ARG A 14 2.76 8.91 -5.17
C ARG A 14 4.22 9.06 -4.76
N ALA A 15 4.72 8.21 -3.87
CA ALA A 15 6.12 8.23 -3.41
C ALA A 15 7.11 7.95 -4.55
N THR A 16 6.77 7.03 -5.45
CA THR A 16 7.59 6.69 -6.61
C THR A 16 7.64 7.84 -7.60
N CYS A 17 6.49 8.45 -7.91
CA CYS A 17 6.46 9.58 -8.84
C CYS A 17 7.15 10.83 -8.29
N ARG A 18 7.02 11.15 -7.00
CA ARG A 18 7.78 12.25 -6.37
C ARG A 18 9.29 12.04 -6.41
N LYS A 19 9.75 10.80 -6.38
CA LYS A 19 11.18 10.49 -6.49
C LYS A 19 11.69 10.69 -7.92
N LEU A 20 10.93 10.24 -8.92
CA LEU A 20 11.32 10.31 -10.32
C LEU A 20 11.12 11.70 -10.95
N TRP A 21 10.11 12.43 -10.48
CA TRP A 21 9.73 13.76 -10.97
C TRP A 21 9.40 14.68 -9.78
N PRO A 22 10.42 15.19 -9.06
CA PRO A 22 10.22 15.99 -7.85
C PRO A 22 9.50 17.32 -8.11
N GLU A 23 9.59 17.87 -9.33
CA GLU A 23 8.91 19.09 -9.78
C GLU A 23 7.42 18.90 -10.09
N VAL A 24 6.89 17.67 -10.07
CA VAL A 24 5.50 17.39 -10.42
C VAL A 24 4.65 17.19 -9.17
N ASP A 25 3.58 17.98 -9.04
CA ASP A 25 2.54 17.72 -8.06
C ASP A 25 1.71 16.48 -8.46
N VAL A 26 1.80 15.45 -7.63
CA VAL A 26 1.17 14.13 -7.83
C VAL A 26 0.00 13.96 -6.89
N VAL A 27 -1.20 13.85 -7.49
CA VAL A 27 -2.42 13.45 -6.81
C VAL A 27 -2.66 11.98 -7.11
N ALA A 28 -2.62 11.14 -6.07
CA ALA A 28 -2.98 9.73 -6.20
C ALA A 28 -4.44 9.56 -5.76
N ALA A 29 -5.26 9.05 -6.66
CA ALA A 29 -6.67 8.77 -6.45
C ALA A 29 -6.95 7.28 -6.71
N GLY A 30 -8.04 6.79 -6.14
CA GLY A 30 -8.49 5.41 -6.24
C GLY A 30 -9.88 5.30 -5.66
N ALA A 31 -10.62 4.29 -6.11
CA ALA A 31 -12.03 4.15 -5.81
C ALA A 31 -12.29 4.12 -4.29
N PRO A 32 -13.37 4.76 -3.80
CA PRO A 32 -13.75 4.71 -2.39
C PRO A 32 -14.38 3.34 -2.01
N ASP A 33 -13.90 2.24 -2.59
CA ASP A 33 -14.46 0.91 -2.38
C ASP A 33 -14.29 0.53 -0.91
N GLN A 34 -15.39 0.13 -0.26
CA GLN A 34 -15.29 -0.38 1.09
C GLN A 34 -14.54 -1.71 1.08
N LEU A 35 -13.71 -1.96 2.11
CA LEU A 35 -12.95 -3.20 2.22
C LEU A 35 -13.83 -4.45 2.04
N ARG A 36 -15.05 -4.43 2.60
CA ARG A 36 -16.01 -5.54 2.51
C ARG A 36 -16.44 -5.81 1.07
N GLU A 37 -16.79 -4.76 0.32
CA GLU A 37 -17.18 -4.87 -1.09
C GLU A 37 -16.01 -5.39 -1.93
N TYR A 38 -14.78 -4.93 -1.62
CA TYR A 38 -13.59 -5.40 -2.29
C TYR A 38 -13.31 -6.89 -2.01
N ILE A 39 -13.48 -7.35 -0.77
CA ILE A 39 -13.39 -8.77 -0.42
C ILE A 39 -14.42 -9.58 -1.21
N VAL A 40 -15.69 -9.15 -1.23
CA VAL A 40 -16.77 -9.82 -1.96
C VAL A 40 -16.45 -9.91 -3.46
N SER A 41 -15.89 -8.85 -4.06
CA SER A 41 -15.54 -8.83 -5.48
C SER A 41 -14.44 -9.82 -5.88
N ILE A 42 -13.54 -10.16 -4.94
CA ILE A 42 -12.43 -11.09 -5.18
C ILE A 42 -12.83 -12.52 -4.76
N GLY A 43 -13.68 -12.67 -3.76
CA GLY A 43 -14.14 -13.96 -3.24
C GLY A 43 -13.14 -14.67 -2.32
N ASP A 44 -12.03 -14.02 -1.96
CA ASP A 44 -10.99 -14.58 -1.11
C ASP A 44 -10.45 -13.50 -0.15
N GLU A 45 -11.01 -13.48 1.05
CA GLU A 45 -10.64 -12.54 2.11
C GLU A 45 -9.16 -12.64 2.45
N ARG A 46 -8.63 -13.86 2.58
CA ARG A 46 -7.24 -14.07 2.98
C ARG A 46 -6.30 -13.45 1.95
N ARG A 47 -6.57 -13.68 0.67
CA ARG A 47 -5.82 -13.07 -0.43
C ARG A 47 -5.90 -11.55 -0.40
N VAL A 48 -7.08 -10.97 -0.16
CA VAL A 48 -7.22 -9.51 -0.08
C VAL A 48 -6.38 -8.95 1.06
N ILE A 49 -6.47 -9.53 2.25
CA ILE A 49 -5.71 -9.07 3.43
C ILE A 49 -4.20 -9.23 3.19
N SER A 50 -3.73 -10.38 2.67
CA SER A 50 -2.31 -10.58 2.32
C SER A 50 -1.83 -9.58 1.26
N MET A 51 -2.69 -9.12 0.34
CA MET A 51 -2.37 -8.05 -0.61
C MET A 51 -2.20 -6.68 0.07
N LEU A 52 -3.05 -6.34 1.04
CA LEU A 52 -2.96 -5.09 1.79
C LEU A 52 -1.69 -5.08 2.65
N VAL A 53 -1.44 -6.14 3.42
CA VAL A 53 -0.25 -6.30 4.25
C VAL A 53 1.02 -6.15 3.41
N GLY A 54 1.09 -6.83 2.27
CA GLY A 54 2.24 -6.75 1.38
C GLY A 54 2.47 -5.36 0.77
N ASP A 55 1.42 -4.62 0.40
CA ASP A 55 1.61 -3.27 -0.17
C ASP A 55 2.04 -2.27 0.91
N THR A 56 1.48 -2.37 2.12
CA THR A 56 1.89 -1.59 3.30
C THR A 56 3.34 -1.85 3.67
N HIS A 57 3.76 -3.11 3.74
CA HIS A 57 5.16 -3.50 4.05
C HIS A 57 6.15 -2.88 3.05
N ARG A 58 5.78 -2.82 1.77
CA ARG A 58 6.63 -2.27 0.71
C ARG A 58 6.84 -0.76 0.80
N ILE A 59 5.99 -0.02 1.50
CA ILE A 59 6.19 1.43 1.69
C ILE A 59 7.56 1.67 2.37
N ASP A 60 7.84 0.94 3.45
CA ASP A 60 9.09 1.07 4.21
C ASP A 60 10.25 0.36 3.48
N VAL A 61 10.05 -0.87 3.02
CA VAL A 61 11.12 -1.67 2.38
C VAL A 61 11.64 -1.00 1.11
N TYR A 62 10.76 -0.42 0.29
CA TYR A 62 11.20 0.25 -0.94
C TYR A 62 11.89 1.57 -0.66
N ALA A 63 11.51 2.28 0.40
CA ALA A 63 12.25 3.46 0.83
C ALA A 63 13.67 3.08 1.28
N GLN A 64 13.81 2.05 2.10
CA GLN A 64 15.11 1.55 2.58
C GLN A 64 16.01 1.05 1.44
N ARG A 65 15.44 0.36 0.45
CA ARG A 65 16.17 -0.11 -0.75
C ARG A 65 16.40 0.99 -1.79
N GLY A 66 15.97 2.22 -1.54
CA GLY A 66 16.15 3.32 -2.47
C GLY A 66 15.30 3.22 -3.74
N PHE A 67 14.21 2.46 -3.75
CA PHE A 67 13.24 2.42 -4.86
C PHE A 67 12.15 3.47 -4.74
N ALA A 68 11.85 3.95 -3.54
CA ALA A 68 10.85 4.99 -3.29
C ALA A 68 11.39 6.08 -2.33
N ALA A 69 10.73 7.23 -2.29
CA ALA A 69 10.99 8.22 -1.23
C ALA A 69 10.38 7.73 0.10
N PRO A 70 11.02 7.99 1.26
CA PRO A 70 10.45 7.68 2.56
C PRO A 70 9.13 8.40 2.78
N VAL A 71 8.11 7.66 3.21
CA VAL A 71 6.80 8.22 3.58
C VAL A 71 6.49 7.77 5.01
N PRO A 72 6.25 8.69 5.95
CA PRO A 72 5.86 8.32 7.31
C PRO A 72 4.58 7.49 7.29
N MET A 73 4.65 6.30 7.88
CA MET A 73 3.49 5.44 8.08
C MET A 73 2.85 5.76 9.44
N PRO A 74 1.52 6.01 9.50
CA PRO A 74 0.79 6.10 10.75
C PRO A 74 1.01 4.87 11.64
N ALA A 75 1.13 5.07 12.96
CA ALA A 75 1.44 4.01 13.91
C ALA A 75 0.36 2.92 13.93
N ASP A 76 -0.90 3.30 13.90
CA ASP A 76 -2.06 2.38 13.81
C ASP A 76 -1.98 1.44 12.60
N ALA A 77 -1.59 1.97 11.43
CA ALA A 77 -1.41 1.16 10.22
C ALA A 77 -0.22 0.20 10.33
N ARG A 78 0.85 0.63 11.00
CA ARG A 78 2.03 -0.22 11.27
C ARG A 78 1.69 -1.34 12.24
N ASP A 79 0.99 -1.03 13.33
CA ASP A 79 0.60 -2.00 14.35
C ASP A 79 -0.39 -3.03 13.79
N ALA A 80 -1.37 -2.58 12.99
CA ALA A 80 -2.30 -3.47 12.30
C ALA A 80 -1.58 -4.40 11.31
N MET A 81 -0.58 -3.89 10.58
CA MET A 81 0.24 -4.72 9.70
C MET A 81 1.02 -5.77 10.49
N ALA A 82 1.68 -5.39 11.58
CA ALA A 82 2.44 -6.32 12.43
C ALA A 82 1.53 -7.43 12.99
N LEU A 83 0.36 -7.06 13.51
CA LEU A 83 -0.64 -8.02 14.01
C LEU A 83 -1.09 -9.04 12.95
N LEU A 84 -1.26 -8.60 11.70
CA LEU A 84 -1.65 -9.48 10.59
C LEU A 84 -0.49 -10.37 10.15
N ILE A 85 0.75 -9.88 10.17
CA ILE A 85 1.93 -10.70 9.92
C ILE A 85 2.03 -11.82 10.96
N ASP A 86 1.87 -11.50 12.24
CA ASP A 86 1.89 -12.48 13.34
C ASP A 86 0.75 -13.52 13.22
N ARG A 87 -0.36 -13.16 12.58
CA ARG A 87 -1.46 -14.09 12.26
C ARG A 87 -1.27 -14.88 10.96
N GLY A 88 -0.11 -14.79 10.32
CA GLY A 88 0.27 -15.62 9.17
C GLY A 88 -0.15 -15.08 7.80
N TYR A 89 -0.44 -13.78 7.68
CA TYR A 89 -0.69 -13.11 6.39
C TYR A 89 0.64 -12.72 5.71
N THR A 90 1.50 -13.70 5.47
CA THR A 90 2.89 -13.49 5.03
C THR A 90 3.11 -13.73 3.52
N ASP A 91 2.07 -14.15 2.79
CA ASP A 91 2.16 -14.63 1.39
C ASP A 91 2.78 -13.64 0.39
N ARG A 92 2.87 -12.35 0.76
CA ARG A 92 3.29 -11.27 -0.13
C ARG A 92 4.32 -10.32 0.49
N LEU A 93 4.97 -10.72 1.57
CA LEU A 93 6.15 -10.03 2.13
C LEU A 93 7.39 -10.29 1.26
N ILE A 94 8.37 -9.38 1.29
CA ILE A 94 9.60 -9.44 0.48
C ILE A 94 10.79 -8.74 1.16
#